data_AF-A0A7J7N3I7-F1
#
_entry.id   AF-A0A7J7N3I7-F1
#
_cell.length_a   1.000
_cell.length_b   1.000
_cell.length_c   1.000
_cell.angle_alpha   90.00
_cell.angle_beta   90.00
_cell.angle_gamma   90.00
#
_symmetry.space_group_name_H-M   'P 1'
#
loop_
_entity.id
_entity.type
_entity.pdbx_description
1 polymer ?
#
loop_
_entity_poly.entity_id
_entity_poly.type
_entity_poly.pdbx_seq_one_letter_code
_entity_poly.pdbx_strand_id
1 'polypeptide(L)'
;MGFIMEFAENLIMRIMEDPKERDRQFREHVYGVKEQCQKTKDMWSLPIRPYGFWTFDRHNLQMAGDAQISQSAGRRDVYDDLLQDTNSKY
;
A
#
# COMPACT_ATOMS: atom_id res chain seq x y z
N MET A 1 30.41 -18.34 51.73
CA MET A 1 29.76 -18.23 50.39
C MET A 1 28.78 -17.06 50.27
N GLY A 2 28.29 -16.43 51.36
CA GLY A 2 27.33 -15.32 51.26
C GLY A 2 27.88 -14.02 50.65
N PHE A 3 29.11 -13.63 51.01
CA PHE A 3 29.72 -12.37 50.56
C PHE A 3 29.88 -12.25 49.03
N ILE A 4 30.22 -13.35 48.35
CA ILE A 4 30.39 -13.36 46.88
C ILE A 4 29.01 -13.24 46.20
N MET A 5 27.98 -13.87 46.76
CA MET A 5 26.62 -13.82 46.22
C MET A 5 26.00 -12.44 46.40
N GLU A 6 26.18 -11.81 47.57
CA GLU A 6 25.70 -10.45 47.86
C GLU A 6 26.40 -9.38 46.99
N PHE A 7 27.68 -9.58 46.71
CA PHE A 7 28.42 -8.71 45.79
C PHE A 7 27.93 -8.87 44.35
N ALA A 8 27.71 -10.11 43.89
CA ALA A 8 27.21 -10.40 42.56
C ALA A 8 25.78 -9.86 42.35
N GLU A 9 24.89 -9.97 43.32
CA GLU A 9 23.54 -9.40 43.27
C GLU A 9 23.56 -7.88 43.14
N ASN A 10 24.38 -7.19 43.94
CA ASN A 10 24.50 -5.73 43.87
C ASN A 10 25.14 -5.26 42.56
N LEU A 11 26.07 -6.03 42.00
CA LEU A 11 26.66 -5.77 40.70
C LEU A 11 25.61 -5.91 39.58
N ILE A 12 24.81 -6.98 39.62
CA ILE A 12 23.73 -7.22 38.64
C ILE A 12 22.66 -6.13 38.73
N MET A 13 22.25 -5.72 39.93
CA MET A 13 21.26 -4.65 40.10
C MET A 13 21.74 -3.29 39.59
N ARG A 14 23.06 -3.03 39.59
CA ARG A 14 23.63 -1.82 38.99
C ARG A 14 23.79 -1.89 37.48
N ILE A 15 23.87 -3.10 36.92
CA ILE A 15 23.98 -3.34 35.48
C ILE A 15 22.58 -3.41 34.83
N MET A 16 21.54 -3.77 35.59
CA MET A 16 20.16 -3.73 35.11
C MET A 16 19.66 -2.29 34.92
N GLU A 17 18.91 -2.09 33.83
CA GLU A 17 18.30 -0.82 33.48
C GLU A 17 17.26 -0.39 34.53
N ASP A 18 17.24 0.89 34.90
CA ASP A 18 16.25 1.41 35.87
C ASP A 18 14.83 1.21 35.30
N PRO A 19 13.92 0.52 36.02
CA PRO A 19 12.54 0.32 35.58
C PRO A 19 11.83 1.60 35.17
N LYS A 20 12.18 2.74 35.80
CA LYS A 20 11.59 4.04 35.48
C LYS A 20 12.07 4.59 34.14
N GLU A 21 13.35 4.41 33.81
CA GLU A 21 13.91 4.83 32.54
C GLU A 21 13.33 3.99 31.39
N ARG A 22 13.20 2.68 31.58
CA ARG A 22 12.54 1.80 30.61
C ARG A 22 11.08 2.20 30.36
N ASP A 23 10.33 2.47 31.43
CA ASP A 23 8.93 2.87 31.33
C ASP A 23 8.78 4.26 30.65
N ARG A 24 9.74 5.15 30.87
CA ARG A 24 9.83 6.43 30.13
C ARG A 24 10.08 6.21 28.64
N GLN A 25 11.09 5.42 28.28
CA GLN A 25 11.41 5.11 26.88
C GLN A 25 10.22 4.47 26.15
N PHE A 26 9.51 3.55 26.83
CA PHE A 26 8.32 2.91 26.26
C PHE A 26 7.19 3.92 26.02
N ARG A 27 6.94 4.85 26.96
CA ARG A 27 5.96 5.92 26.76
C ARG A 27 6.32 6.84 25.60
N GLU A 28 7.59 7.21 25.48
CA GLU A 28 8.08 8.04 24.38
C GLU A 28 7.86 7.34 23.02
N HIS A 29 8.12 6.02 22.95
CA HIS A 29 7.82 5.22 21.76
C HIS A 29 6.33 5.22 21.42
N VAL A 30 5.45 4.96 22.40
CA VAL A 30 3.99 4.97 22.20
C VAL A 30 3.50 6.32 21.70
N TYR A 31 4.02 7.42 22.25
CA TYR A 31 3.68 8.76 21.79
C TYR A 31 4.17 9.03 20.35
N GLY A 32 5.37 8.58 19.99
CA GLY A 32 5.88 8.67 18.62
C GLY A 32 5.02 7.91 17.61
N VAL A 33 4.58 6.68 17.94
CA VAL A 33 3.67 5.90 17.10
C VAL A 33 2.32 6.62 16.94
N LYS A 34 1.79 7.17 18.04
CA LYS A 34 0.53 7.94 17.99
C LYS A 34 0.63 9.14 17.05
N GLU A 35 1.74 9.86 17.09
CA GLU A 35 1.98 11.02 16.21
C GLU A 35 2.03 10.62 14.72
N GLN A 36 2.69 9.50 14.40
CA GLN A 36 2.73 8.98 13.03
C GLN A 36 1.33 8.66 12.49
N CYS A 37 0.45 8.09 13.33
CA CYS A 37 -0.93 7.79 12.95
C CYS A 37 -1.78 9.05 12.70
N GLN A 38 -1.41 10.22 13.23
CA GLN A 38 -2.18 11.45 13.02
C GLN A 38 -2.21 11.83 11.54
N LYS A 39 -1.06 11.78 10.86
CA LYS A 39 -0.97 12.06 9.41
C LYS A 39 -1.86 11.13 8.59
N THR A 40 -1.93 9.86 8.96
CA THR A 40 -2.81 8.87 8.30
C THR A 40 -4.28 9.21 8.53
N LYS A 41 -4.66 9.58 9.76
CA LYS A 41 -6.03 10.00 10.09
C LYS A 41 -6.43 11.27 9.35
N ASP A 42 -5.52 12.24 9.26
CA ASP A 42 -5.75 13.49 8.52
C ASP A 42 -6.00 13.17 7.04
N MET A 43 -5.20 12.28 6.45
CA MET A 43 -5.39 11.84 5.07
C MET A 43 -6.69 11.04 4.85
N TRP A 44 -7.14 10.28 5.85
CA TRP A 44 -8.43 9.58 5.82
C TRP A 44 -9.63 10.51 5.98
N SER A 45 -9.45 11.67 6.62
CA SER A 45 -10.52 12.66 6.82
C SER A 45 -10.89 13.42 5.54
N LEU A 46 -9.99 13.43 4.55
CA LEU A 46 -10.25 14.05 3.26
C LEU A 46 -11.32 13.25 2.51
N PRO A 47 -12.38 13.88 1.97
CA PRO A 47 -13.44 13.19 1.22
C PRO A 47 -12.99 12.74 -0.19
N ILE A 48 -11.68 12.63 -0.42
CA ILE A 48 -11.08 12.27 -1.70
C ILE A 48 -10.16 11.09 -1.43
N ARG A 49 -10.58 9.87 -1.78
CA ARG A 49 -9.63 8.77 -1.93
C ARG A 49 -8.76 9.16 -3.13
N PRO A 50 -7.43 9.28 -2.99
CA PRO A 50 -6.57 9.61 -4.13
C PRO A 50 -6.92 8.65 -5.27
N TYR A 51 -7.25 9.20 -6.45
CA TYR A 51 -7.71 8.42 -7.59
C TYR A 51 -6.74 7.27 -7.83
N GLY A 52 -7.19 6.05 -7.52
CA GLY A 52 -6.40 4.85 -7.73
C GLY A 52 -6.24 4.57 -9.22
N PHE A 53 -5.29 3.70 -9.55
CA PHE A 53 -5.02 3.23 -10.91
C PHE A 53 -6.29 2.86 -11.71
N TRP A 54 -7.27 2.24 -11.05
CA TRP A 54 -8.55 1.78 -11.64
C TRP A 54 -9.64 2.87 -11.79
N THR A 55 -9.49 4.02 -11.12
CA THR A 55 -10.39 5.18 -11.25
C THR A 55 -9.86 6.27 -12.18
N PHE A 56 -8.65 6.08 -12.72
CA PHE A 56 -8.05 7.07 -13.60
C PHE A 56 -8.48 6.78 -15.03
N ASP A 57 -9.40 7.60 -15.56
CA ASP A 57 -9.97 7.40 -16.89
C ASP A 57 -8.90 7.17 -17.94
N ARG A 58 -7.77 7.87 -17.90
CA ARG A 58 -6.66 7.68 -18.83
C ARG A 58 -6.12 6.24 -18.90
N HIS A 59 -6.10 5.50 -17.78
CA HIS A 59 -5.67 4.10 -17.76
C HIS A 59 -6.79 3.16 -18.23
N ASN A 60 -8.06 3.52 -17.98
CA ASN A 60 -9.23 2.78 -18.47
C ASN A 60 -9.54 3.05 -19.95
N LEU A 61 -9.08 4.16 -20.52
CA LEU A 61 -9.23 4.51 -21.94
C LEU A 61 -8.63 3.44 -22.85
N GLN A 62 -7.53 2.82 -22.42
CA GLN A 62 -6.91 1.73 -23.20
C GLN A 62 -7.81 0.49 -23.22
N MET A 63 -8.40 0.09 -22.09
CA MET A 63 -9.33 -1.06 -22.05
C MET A 63 -10.62 -0.79 -22.82
N ALA A 64 -11.16 0.43 -22.74
CA ALA A 64 -12.32 0.84 -23.50
C ALA A 64 -12.02 0.89 -25.02
N GLY A 65 -10.83 1.38 -25.39
CA GLY A 65 -10.35 1.41 -26.77
C GLY A 65 -10.08 0.02 -27.33
N ASP A 66 -9.49 -0.89 -26.52
CA ASP A 66 -9.18 -2.27 -26.92
C ASP A 66 -10.41 -3.04 -27.38
N ALA A 67 -11.56 -2.85 -26.71
CA ALA A 67 -12.83 -3.47 -27.12
C ALA A 67 -13.35 -2.96 -28.48
N GLN A 68 -12.91 -1.78 -28.93
CA GLN A 68 -13.27 -1.16 -30.21
C GLN A 68 -12.14 -1.25 -31.27
N ILE A 69 -11.02 -1.90 -30.97
CA ILE A 69 -9.85 -1.95 -31.86
C ILE A 69 -10.19 -2.59 -33.21
N SER A 70 -11.11 -3.56 -33.26
CA SER A 70 -11.54 -4.20 -34.52
C SER A 70 -12.23 -3.23 -35.49
N GLN A 71 -12.83 -2.15 -34.98
CA GLN A 71 -13.63 -1.17 -35.75
C GLN A 71 -13.02 0.25 -35.73
N SER A 72 -11.73 0.35 -35.39
CA SER A 72 -11.00 1.62 -35.40
C SER A 72 -10.75 2.11 -36.83
N ALA A 73 -10.91 3.41 -37.05
CA ALA A 73 -10.79 4.01 -38.38
C ALA A 73 -9.41 3.72 -39.01
N GLY A 74 -9.40 2.96 -40.11
CA GLY A 74 -8.18 2.57 -40.83
C GLY A 74 -7.69 1.14 -40.56
N ARG A 75 -8.31 0.39 -39.64
CA ARG A 75 -8.06 -1.04 -39.43
C ARG A 75 -9.20 -1.84 -40.07
N ARG A 76 -8.86 -2.91 -40.83
CA ARG A 76 -9.85 -3.88 -41.35
C ARG A 76 -9.82 -5.11 -40.45
N ASP A 77 -10.98 -5.59 -40.01
CA ASP A 77 -11.08 -6.88 -39.34
C ASP A 77 -10.84 -8.00 -40.37
N VAL A 78 -10.06 -9.02 -40.01
CA VAL A 78 -9.73 -10.14 -40.91
C VAL A 78 -11.00 -10.91 -41.29
N TYR A 79 -12.03 -10.87 -40.44
CA TYR A 79 -13.30 -11.54 -40.68
C TYR A 79 -14.29 -10.74 -41.54
N ASP A 80 -14.10 -9.42 -41.71
CA ASP A 80 -14.98 -8.60 -42.57
C ASP A 80 -14.82 -8.97 -44.05
N ASP A 81 -13.59 -9.28 -44.49
CA ASP A 81 -13.33 -9.69 -45.87
C ASP A 81 -13.93 -11.09 -46.16
N LEU A 82 -13.99 -11.99 -45.17
CA LEU A 82 -14.61 -13.32 -45.28
C LEU A 82 -16.15 -13.26 -45.41
N LEU A 83 -16.78 -12.25 -44.80
CA LEU A 83 -18.23 -12.03 -44.89
C LEU A 83 -18.63 -11.35 -46.22
N GLN A 84 -17.74 -10.58 -46.86
CA GLN A 84 -18.01 -10.02 -48.19
C GLN A 84 -18.06 -11.11 -49.28
N ASP A 85 -17.16 -12.10 -49.21
CA ASP A 85 -17.10 -13.20 -50.19
C ASP A 85 -18.33 -14.12 -50.15
N THR A 86 -19.01 -14.21 -49.01
CA THR A 86 -20.24 -15.02 -48.86
C THR A 86 -21.47 -14.30 -49.41
N ASN A 87 -21.56 -12.97 -49.25
CA ASN A 87 -22.67 -12.17 -49.80
C ASN A 87 -22.56 -11.89 -51.30
N SER A 88 -21.37 -11.95 -51.90
CA SER A 88 -21.20 -11.73 -53.35
C SER A 88 -21.57 -12.95 -54.22
N LYS A 89 -21.85 -14.12 -53.61
CA LYS A 89 -22.14 -15.37 -54.31
C LYS A 89 -23.63 -15.71 -54.43
N TYR A 90 -24.51 -14.79 -54.03
CA TYR A 90 -25.96 -14.89 -54.22
C TYR A 90 -26.50 -13.69 -54.98
#